data_AF-A0A6B2G792-F1
#
_entry.id   AF-A0A6B2G792-F1
#
_cell.length_a   1.000
_cell.length_b   1.000
_cell.length_c   1.000
_cell.angle_alpha   90.00
_cell.angle_beta   90.00
_cell.angle_gamma   90.00
#
_symmetry.space_group_name_H-M   'P 1'
#
loop_
_entity.id
_entity.type
_entity.pdbx_description
1 polymer ?
#
loop_
_entity_poly.entity_id
_entity_poly.type
_entity_poly.pdbx_seq_one_letter_code
_entity_poly.pdbx_strand_id
1 'polypeptide(L)'
;MTRKLPFYFSKVSGIPENYNLRKDCIDFCDILSMSNEDFESSYHFNYLFDVDWLMDQYPMNQRSKNIYLICGERHAPELDKQKYPNIHIIYASLPVFYGTHHSKMSILF
;
A
#
# COMPACT_ATOMS: atom_id res chain seq x y z
N MET A 1 9.51 28.89 -14.38
CA MET A 1 8.58 28.11 -13.52
C MET A 1 9.37 26.99 -12.87
N THR A 2 9.46 26.97 -11.54
CA THR A 2 10.06 25.85 -10.80
C THR A 2 9.11 24.65 -10.85
N ARG A 3 9.57 23.52 -11.37
CA ARG A 3 8.79 22.28 -11.45
C ARG A 3 8.56 21.75 -10.04
N LYS A 4 7.30 21.66 -9.59
CA LYS A 4 6.94 21.07 -8.29
C LYS A 4 7.31 19.57 -8.33
N LEU A 5 8.04 19.10 -7.32
CA LEU A 5 8.33 17.68 -7.16
C LEU A 5 7.04 16.95 -6.73
N PRO A 6 6.80 15.71 -7.18
CA PRO A 6 5.64 14.91 -6.78
C PRO A 6 5.85 14.33 -5.38
N PHE A 7 5.94 15.22 -4.39
CA PHE A 7 6.10 14.89 -2.98
C PHE A 7 4.85 15.36 -2.22
N TYR A 8 4.25 14.45 -1.46
CA TYR A 8 3.00 14.65 -0.76
C TYR A 8 3.10 14.11 0.67
N PHE A 9 2.32 14.69 1.57
CA PHE A 9 2.12 14.19 2.93
C PHE A 9 0.88 13.30 3.00
N SER A 10 0.80 12.42 4.00
CA SER A 10 -0.47 11.75 4.31
C SER A 10 -1.47 12.75 4.91
N LYS A 11 -2.76 12.54 4.67
CA LYS A 11 -3.80 13.30 5.38
C LYS A 11 -3.78 12.97 6.88
N VAL A 12 -4.16 13.95 7.71
CA VAL A 12 -4.21 13.81 9.16
C VAL A 12 -5.62 14.14 9.64
N SER A 13 -6.21 13.26 10.45
CA SER A 13 -7.52 13.48 11.06
C SER A 13 -7.42 14.41 12.26
N GLY A 14 -8.50 15.16 12.53
CA GLY A 14 -8.59 16.05 13.71
C GLY A 14 -7.90 17.40 13.57
N ILE A 15 -7.40 17.75 12.37
CA ILE A 15 -6.86 19.09 12.06
C ILE A 15 -7.72 19.83 11.02
N PRO A 16 -7.62 21.16 10.91
CA PRO A 16 -8.37 21.92 9.91
C PRO A 16 -8.08 21.47 8.46
N GLU A 17 -9.13 21.40 7.64
CA GLU A 17 -9.06 20.83 6.27
C GLU A 17 -8.11 21.59 5.34
N ASN A 18 -7.84 22.87 5.61
CA ASN A 18 -6.86 23.65 4.84
C ASN A 18 -5.43 23.10 4.94
N TYR A 19 -5.13 22.21 5.90
CA TYR A 19 -3.85 21.50 6.01
C TYR A 19 -3.84 20.17 5.25
N ASN A 20 -4.99 19.63 4.83
CA ASN A 20 -5.13 18.37 4.10
C ASN A 20 -5.40 18.57 2.59
N LEU A 21 -5.19 19.79 2.07
CA LEU A 21 -5.47 20.10 0.67
C LEU A 21 -4.70 19.18 -0.28
N ARG A 22 -5.39 18.66 -1.31
CA ARG A 22 -4.86 17.71 -2.30
C ARG A 22 -3.59 18.15 -3.02
N LYS A 23 -3.30 19.46 -3.03
CA LYS A 23 -2.07 20.01 -3.60
C LYS A 23 -0.81 19.57 -2.83
N ASP A 24 -0.93 19.24 -1.54
CA ASP A 24 0.19 18.93 -0.65
C ASP A 24 0.00 17.60 0.10
N CYS A 25 -1.24 17.14 0.28
CA CYS A 25 -1.56 15.88 0.95
C CYS A 25 -2.27 14.89 0.02
N ILE A 26 -2.07 13.60 0.29
CA ILE A 26 -2.70 12.50 -0.43
C ILE A 26 -3.04 11.38 0.55
N ASP A 27 -4.19 10.74 0.36
CA ASP A 27 -4.53 9.51 1.07
C ASP A 27 -4.09 8.28 0.26
N PHE A 28 -3.95 7.12 0.90
CA PHE A 28 -3.61 5.90 0.20
C PHE A 28 -4.72 5.47 -0.78
N CYS A 29 -6.00 5.65 -0.42
CA CYS A 29 -7.11 5.43 -1.34
C CYS A 29 -7.05 6.39 -2.55
N ASP A 30 -6.59 7.63 -2.37
CA ASP A 30 -6.38 8.56 -3.48
C ASP A 30 -5.33 7.98 -4.44
N ILE A 31 -4.22 7.42 -3.94
CA ILE A 31 -3.17 6.77 -4.76
C ILE A 31 -3.73 5.61 -5.58
N LEU A 32 -4.53 4.73 -4.98
CA LEU A 32 -5.13 3.59 -5.68
C LEU A 32 -6.18 4.03 -6.70
N SER A 33 -6.88 5.14 -6.44
CA SER A 33 -7.86 5.72 -7.37
C SER A 33 -7.27 6.57 -8.49
N MET A 34 -5.96 6.86 -8.44
CA MET A 34 -5.33 7.82 -9.36
C MET A 34 -5.09 7.30 -10.77
N SER A 35 -5.10 5.98 -10.99
CA SER A 35 -5.04 5.44 -12.34
C SER A 35 -6.42 5.59 -12.98
N ASN A 36 -6.52 6.41 -14.04
CA ASN A 36 -7.73 6.50 -14.87
C ASN A 36 -8.06 5.17 -15.59
N GLU A 37 -7.17 4.19 -15.50
CA GLU A 37 -7.28 2.85 -16.06
C GLU A 37 -7.21 1.84 -14.91
N ASP A 38 -8.03 0.80 -14.98
CA ASP A 38 -8.02 -0.28 -14.00
C ASP A 38 -6.71 -1.06 -14.11
N PHE A 39 -5.84 -0.92 -13.11
CA PHE A 39 -4.63 -1.73 -13.03
C PHE A 39 -5.02 -3.22 -12.84
N GLU A 40 -4.28 -4.11 -13.49
CA GLU A 40 -4.47 -5.56 -13.43
C GLU A 40 -3.94 -6.15 -12.12
N SER A 41 -2.88 -5.55 -11.58
CA SER A 41 -2.25 -6.03 -10.35
C SER A 41 -1.53 -4.93 -9.57
N SER A 42 -1.31 -5.19 -8.29
CA SER A 42 -0.57 -4.28 -7.41
C SER A 42 0.39 -5.04 -6.51
N TYR A 43 1.53 -4.43 -6.23
CA TYR A 43 2.60 -4.98 -5.40
C TYR A 43 2.89 -4.02 -4.27
N HIS A 44 2.65 -4.42 -3.03
CA HIS A 44 2.88 -3.63 -1.83
C HIS A 44 4.02 -4.22 -1.03
N PHE A 45 5.08 -3.43 -0.85
CA PHE A 45 6.20 -3.73 0.01
C PHE A 45 5.95 -3.04 1.34
N ASN A 46 5.90 -3.80 2.43
CA ASN A 46 5.78 -3.24 3.77
C ASN A 46 6.35 -4.19 4.82
N TYR A 47 6.45 -3.69 6.05
CA TYR A 47 6.80 -4.49 7.22
C TYR A 47 5.58 -5.18 7.82
N LEU A 48 4.47 -4.45 7.93
CA LEU A 48 3.23 -4.89 8.56
C LEU A 48 2.06 -4.63 7.61
N PHE A 49 1.13 -5.59 7.57
CA PHE A 49 -0.09 -5.49 6.78
C PHE A 49 -1.30 -5.76 7.67
N ASP A 50 -2.22 -4.80 7.69
CA ASP A 50 -3.62 -5.07 7.99
C ASP A 50 -4.33 -5.27 6.66
N VAL A 51 -4.66 -6.54 6.37
CA VAL A 51 -5.19 -6.93 5.06
C VAL A 51 -6.63 -6.45 4.87
N ASP A 52 -7.45 -6.50 5.92
CA ASP A 52 -8.83 -6.05 5.84
C ASP A 52 -8.88 -4.53 5.59
N TRP A 53 -8.07 -3.76 6.35
CA TRP A 53 -7.93 -2.33 6.12
C TRP A 53 -7.42 -2.01 4.71
N LEU A 54 -6.40 -2.74 4.24
CA LEU A 54 -5.83 -2.56 2.90
C LEU A 54 -6.90 -2.75 1.82
N MET A 55 -7.68 -3.82 1.91
CA MET A 55 -8.76 -4.12 0.96
C MET A 55 -9.82 -3.03 0.94
N ASP A 56 -10.08 -2.37 2.08
CA ASP A 56 -11.00 -1.24 2.14
C ASP A 56 -10.49 0.02 1.44
N GLN A 57 -9.18 0.15 1.22
CA GLN A 57 -8.60 1.28 0.50
C GLN A 57 -8.77 1.18 -1.02
N TYR A 58 -8.97 -0.02 -1.56
CA TYR A 58 -9.15 -0.20 -3.00
C TYR A 58 -10.55 0.24 -3.45
N PRO A 59 -10.66 0.88 -4.63
CA PRO A 59 -11.92 1.05 -5.34
C PRO A 59 -12.64 -0.29 -5.55
N MET A 60 -13.97 -0.30 -5.51
CA MET A 60 -14.78 -1.53 -5.55
C MET A 60 -14.49 -2.42 -6.77
N ASN A 61 -14.25 -1.81 -7.94
CA ASN A 61 -13.93 -2.51 -9.19
C ASN A 61 -12.50 -3.09 -9.22
N GLN A 62 -11.62 -2.70 -8.30
CA GLN A 62 -10.23 -3.15 -8.23
C GLN A 62 -9.96 -4.13 -7.08
N ARG A 63 -10.89 -4.30 -6.13
CA ARG A 63 -10.73 -5.21 -4.98
C ARG A 63 -10.55 -6.68 -5.36
N SER A 64 -10.98 -7.10 -6.55
CA SER A 64 -10.82 -8.48 -7.03
C SER A 64 -9.55 -8.70 -7.87
N LYS A 65 -8.74 -7.65 -8.09
CA LYS A 65 -7.48 -7.73 -8.85
C LYS A 65 -6.39 -8.43 -8.03
N ASN A 66 -5.32 -8.88 -8.69
CA ASN A 66 -4.25 -9.56 -7.99
C ASN A 66 -3.46 -8.57 -7.12
N ILE A 67 -3.30 -8.90 -5.83
CA ILE A 67 -2.60 -8.06 -4.86
C ILE A 67 -1.45 -8.87 -4.26
N TYR A 68 -0.24 -8.40 -4.44
CA TYR A 68 0.98 -9.03 -3.93
C TYR A 68 1.47 -8.28 -2.70
N LEU A 69 1.62 -8.96 -1.57
CA LEU A 69 2.13 -8.42 -0.32
C LEU A 69 3.54 -8.94 -0.09
N ILE A 70 4.51 -8.02 -0.08
CA ILE A 70 5.93 -8.33 0.10
C ILE A 70 6.35 -7.90 1.52
N CYS A 71 6.64 -8.88 2.38
CA CYS A 71 7.11 -8.69 3.75
C CYS A 71 8.27 -9.62 4.12
N GLY A 72 8.87 -9.42 5.29
CA GLY A 72 9.86 -10.37 5.82
C GLY A 72 9.20 -11.66 6.33
N GLU A 73 9.92 -12.78 6.23
CA GLU A 73 9.48 -14.13 6.64
C GLU A 73 8.93 -14.22 8.08
N ARG A 74 9.36 -13.33 8.97
CA ARG A 74 9.00 -13.36 10.40
C ARG A 74 7.53 -13.02 10.69
N HIS A 75 6.79 -12.48 9.72
CA HIS A 75 5.37 -12.09 9.86
C HIS A 75 4.39 -13.11 9.27
N ALA A 76 4.89 -14.27 8.83
CA ALA A 76 4.12 -15.25 8.06
C ALA A 76 2.84 -15.80 8.74
N PRO A 77 2.84 -16.16 10.04
CA PRO A 77 1.75 -16.99 10.59
C PRO A 77 0.37 -16.32 10.64
N GLU A 78 0.32 -14.99 10.69
CA GLU A 78 -0.94 -14.23 10.71
C GLU A 78 -1.36 -13.82 9.31
N LEU A 79 -0.39 -13.42 8.47
CA LEU A 79 -0.66 -12.97 7.12
C LEU A 79 -1.16 -14.13 6.24
N ASP A 80 -0.62 -15.33 6.43
CA ASP A 80 -1.07 -16.54 5.72
C ASP A 80 -2.53 -16.93 6.02
N LYS A 81 -3.14 -16.38 7.09
CA LYS A 81 -4.54 -16.63 7.47
C LYS A 81 -5.52 -15.63 6.88
N GLN A 82 -5.05 -14.71 6.04
CA GLN A 82 -5.91 -13.74 5.35
C GLN A 82 -6.98 -14.46 4.50
N LYS A 83 -8.15 -13.84 4.33
CA LYS A 83 -9.37 -14.48 3.77
C LYS A 83 -9.62 -14.23 2.27
N TYR A 84 -8.79 -13.42 1.62
CA TYR A 84 -8.98 -12.98 0.25
C TYR A 84 -8.22 -13.87 -0.74
N PRO A 85 -8.89 -14.49 -1.72
CA PRO A 85 -8.26 -15.44 -2.63
C PRO A 85 -7.33 -14.79 -3.67
N ASN A 86 -7.47 -13.48 -3.90
CA ASN A 86 -6.68 -12.69 -4.83
C ASN A 86 -5.43 -12.05 -4.19
N ILE A 87 -5.14 -12.38 -2.93
CA ILE A 87 -3.95 -11.92 -2.23
C ILE A 87 -2.87 -12.99 -2.27
N HIS A 88 -1.68 -12.56 -2.68
CA HIS A 88 -0.48 -13.40 -2.78
C HIS A 88 0.60 -12.83 -1.86
N ILE A 89 1.15 -13.66 -0.98
CA ILE A 89 2.19 -13.23 -0.05
C ILE A 89 3.54 -13.69 -0.58
N ILE A 90 4.52 -12.77 -0.61
CA ILE A 90 5.88 -13.04 -1.04
C ILE A 90 6.81 -12.66 0.11
N TYR A 91 7.54 -13.64 0.63
CA TYR A 91 8.49 -13.40 1.70
C TYR A 91 9.86 -13.02 1.15
N ALA A 92 10.31 -11.82 1.50
CA ALA A 92 11.67 -11.38 1.21
C ALA A 92 12.66 -12.13 2.10
N SER A 93 13.67 -12.75 1.49
CA SER A 93 14.72 -13.46 2.21
C SER A 93 15.54 -12.49 3.06
N LEU A 94 15.73 -12.81 4.34
CA LEU A 94 16.50 -12.03 5.30
C LEU A 94 17.64 -12.89 5.86
N PRO A 95 18.73 -13.11 5.09
CA PRO A 95 19.79 -14.07 5.44
C PRO A 95 20.67 -13.62 6.61
N VAL A 96 20.60 -12.35 7.01
CA VAL A 96 21.36 -11.79 8.14
C VAL A 96 20.48 -11.76 9.39
N PHE A 97 21.05 -12.18 10.52
CA PHE A 97 20.37 -12.10 11.81
C PHE A 97 19.92 -10.67 12.13
N TYR A 98 18.72 -10.55 12.70
CA TYR A 98 18.07 -9.29 13.06
C TYR A 98 17.76 -8.36 11.86
N GLY A 99 17.88 -8.87 10.63
CA GLY A 99 17.42 -8.17 9.43
C GLY A 99 15.90 -7.96 9.43
N THR A 100 15.46 -6.85 8.83
CA THR A 100 14.04 -6.49 8.71
C THR A 100 13.76 -5.90 7.34
N HIS A 101 12.63 -6.29 6.72
CA HIS A 101 12.15 -5.71 5.47
C HIS A 101 11.47 -4.35 5.76
N HIS A 102 12.21 -3.25 5.64
CA HIS A 102 11.73 -1.90 5.99
C HIS A 102 11.12 -1.09 4.84
N SER A 103 11.38 -1.51 3.60
CA SER A 103 10.91 -0.83 2.39
C SER A 103 9.40 -0.66 2.40
N LYS A 104 8.95 0.55 2.03
CA LYS A 104 7.54 0.93 1.85
C LYS A 104 7.38 1.43 0.44
N MET A 105 6.75 0.63 -0.39
CA MET A 105 6.65 0.90 -1.82
C MET A 105 5.40 0.24 -2.38
N SER A 106 4.74 0.90 -3.31
CA SER A 106 3.66 0.30 -4.10
C SER A 106 4.03 0.38 -5.57
N ILE A 107 3.83 -0.71 -6.31
CA ILE A 107 3.91 -0.75 -7.76
C ILE A 107 2.54 -1.11 -8.29
N LEU A 108 1.98 -0.29 -9.17
CA LEU A 108 0.64 -0.43 -9.73
C LEU A 108 0.80 -0.70 -11.24
N PHE A 109 0.29 -1.84 -11.72
CA PHE A 109 0.39 -2.30 -13.11
C PHE A 109 -0.99 -2.49 -13.74
#